data_AF-A0A7S3XQP6-F1
#
_entry.id   AF-A0A7S3XQP6-F1
#
_cell.length_a   1.000
_cell.length_b   1.000
_cell.length_c   1.000
_cell.angle_alpha   90.00
_cell.angle_beta   90.00
_cell.angle_gamma   90.00
#
_symmetry.space_group_name_H-M   'P 1'
#
loop_
_entity.id
_entity.type
_entity.pdbx_description
1 polymer ?
#
loop_
_entity_poly.entity_id
_entity_poly.type
_entity_poly.pdbx_seq_one_letter_code
_entity_poly.pdbx_strand_id
1 'polypeptide(L)'
;ALAVETVPCARLAPGDLVALRPGLALPCDVVLLAGAAVVNEAMLTGESAPVRKAPLPRTAAELGGGAFRPGTAGAMKHLLLSGSRVLQAEGDAAAAGPLLGHPPGAPAALAGGEAVPALGMVLRAGVYTTRGRLVQALQYPQDTKGFAHRQRKEAEQFVAFLLGLTVVITVWFVFYAIYFLKFSTYNVVIYSLDLTTILVPAALPLVLSVGVQMAFESLKEKRIHAATTTHIVTAGHADCMAYDKTGTLTQEGDTFVALVPADGFEGPLLTAAPRGGALEKALAGCHSLARLERGGALLGESLELEMLRASGWRQESLGAGGAPSPSPLGGSAALYPPDPSGEFLVQLRDFPFDAETRTQSAV
;
A
#
# COMPACT_ATOMS: atom_id res chain seq x y z
N ALA A 1 -9.74 37.76 -12.14
CA ALA A 1 -9.06 36.98 -11.07
C ALA A 1 -9.52 35.54 -11.21
N LEU A 2 -8.59 34.56 -11.21
CA LEU A 2 -8.98 33.15 -11.23
C LEU A 2 -9.65 32.79 -9.88
N ALA A 3 -10.79 32.12 -9.98
CA ALA A 3 -11.49 31.54 -8.85
C ALA A 3 -11.24 30.03 -8.82
N VAL A 4 -11.01 29.48 -7.63
CA VAL A 4 -10.91 28.02 -7.45
C VAL A 4 -12.32 27.44 -7.41
N GLU A 5 -12.66 26.60 -8.37
CA GLU A 5 -13.93 25.87 -8.39
C GLU A 5 -13.73 24.45 -7.86
N THR A 6 -14.70 23.96 -7.07
CA THR A 6 -14.73 22.56 -6.65
C THR A 6 -15.49 21.74 -7.68
N VAL A 7 -14.80 20.80 -8.33
CA VAL A 7 -15.35 20.01 -9.43
C VAL A 7 -15.40 18.54 -9.02
N PRO A 8 -16.44 17.76 -9.43
CA PRO A 8 -16.45 16.33 -9.21
C PRO A 8 -15.24 15.63 -9.85
N CYS A 9 -14.59 14.71 -9.12
CA CYS A 9 -13.38 14.01 -9.58
C CYS A 9 -13.55 13.30 -10.94
N ALA A 10 -14.79 12.88 -11.27
CA ALA A 10 -15.12 12.22 -12.54
C ALA A 10 -15.01 13.15 -13.77
N ARG A 11 -14.94 14.47 -13.56
CA ARG A 11 -14.77 15.47 -14.64
C ARG A 11 -13.31 15.85 -14.88
N LEU A 12 -12.38 15.39 -14.03
CA LEU A 12 -10.96 15.70 -14.19
C LEU A 12 -10.40 15.00 -15.43
N ALA A 13 -9.77 15.78 -16.30
CA ALA A 13 -9.09 15.32 -17.50
C ALA A 13 -7.59 15.63 -17.43
N PRO A 14 -6.74 14.87 -18.15
CA PRO A 14 -5.34 15.24 -18.32
C PRO A 14 -5.17 16.66 -18.85
N GLY A 15 -4.30 17.44 -18.22
CA GLY A 15 -4.07 18.85 -18.52
C GLY A 15 -4.77 19.83 -17.58
N ASP A 16 -5.77 19.39 -16.80
CA ASP A 16 -6.43 20.24 -15.82
C ASP A 16 -5.47 20.68 -14.70
N LEU A 17 -5.58 21.92 -14.26
CA LEU A 17 -4.85 22.44 -13.11
C LEU A 17 -5.66 22.23 -11.83
N VAL A 18 -5.04 21.62 -10.83
CA VAL A 18 -5.64 21.31 -9.55
C VAL A 18 -4.88 21.99 -8.42
N ALA A 19 -5.63 22.56 -7.48
CA ALA A 19 -5.09 23.11 -6.24
C ALA A 19 -4.95 22.00 -5.20
N LEU A 20 -3.73 21.76 -4.72
CA LEU A 20 -3.45 20.79 -3.67
C LEU A 20 -3.73 21.42 -2.31
N ARG A 21 -4.62 20.80 -1.54
CA ARG A 21 -4.97 21.21 -0.18
C ARG A 21 -4.59 20.11 0.82
N PRO A 22 -4.14 20.46 2.04
CA PRO A 22 -3.94 19.48 3.11
C PRO A 22 -5.20 18.64 3.36
N GLY A 23 -5.01 17.34 3.57
CA GLY A 23 -6.08 16.36 3.78
C GLY A 23 -6.68 15.79 2.49
N LEU A 24 -6.35 16.32 1.31
CA LEU A 24 -6.86 15.82 0.04
C LEU A 24 -6.30 14.43 -0.26
N ALA A 25 -7.17 13.45 -0.47
CA ALA A 25 -6.80 12.19 -1.10
C ALA A 25 -6.81 12.38 -2.62
N LEU A 26 -5.68 12.14 -3.27
CA LEU A 26 -5.54 12.42 -4.69
C LEU A 26 -6.37 11.44 -5.53
N PRO A 27 -7.31 11.94 -6.36
CA PRO A 27 -8.13 11.07 -7.20
C PRO A 27 -7.40 10.63 -8.48
N CYS A 28 -6.36 11.37 -8.89
CA CYS A 28 -5.65 11.21 -10.15
C CYS A 28 -4.14 11.29 -9.96
N ASP A 29 -3.37 10.90 -10.97
CA ASP A 29 -1.92 11.10 -10.97
C ASP A 29 -1.65 12.54 -11.42
N VAL A 30 -0.91 13.29 -10.60
CA VAL A 30 -0.69 14.73 -10.74
C VAL A 30 0.81 15.01 -10.78
N VAL A 31 1.24 15.91 -11.65
CA VAL A 31 2.59 16.49 -11.59
C VAL A 31 2.55 17.83 -10.88
N LEU A 32 3.46 18.04 -9.93
CA LEU A 32 3.56 19.31 -9.20
C LEU A 32 4.22 20.36 -10.11
N LEU A 33 3.58 21.53 -10.28
CA LEU A 33 4.10 22.61 -11.13
C LEU A 33 4.60 23.81 -10.32
N ALA A 34 3.98 24.08 -9.19
CA ALA A 34 4.36 25.18 -8.31
C ALA A 34 4.08 24.83 -6.84
N GLY A 35 4.98 25.26 -5.96
CA GLY A 35 4.92 24.94 -4.53
C GLY A 35 5.57 23.58 -4.19
N ALA A 36 5.40 23.16 -2.95
CA ALA A 36 5.87 21.89 -2.42
C ALA A 36 4.72 21.14 -1.74
N ALA A 37 4.79 19.81 -1.73
CA ALA A 37 3.80 18.98 -1.05
C ALA A 37 4.46 17.84 -0.28
N VAL A 38 3.91 17.50 0.86
CA VAL A 38 4.27 16.30 1.63
C VAL A 38 3.10 15.33 1.53
N VAL A 39 3.35 14.13 1.02
CA VAL A 39 2.32 13.13 0.75
C VAL A 39 2.62 11.82 1.46
N ASN A 40 1.57 11.14 1.89
CA ASN A 40 1.64 9.75 2.32
C ASN A 40 1.29 8.85 1.13
N GLU A 41 2.24 7.99 0.71
CA GLU A 41 2.10 7.05 -0.41
C GLU A 41 1.93 5.58 0.02
N ALA A 42 1.67 5.32 1.32
CA ALA A 42 1.59 3.98 1.90
C ALA A 42 0.60 3.06 1.17
N MET A 43 -0.49 3.60 0.65
CA MET A 43 -1.49 2.84 -0.12
C MET A 43 -0.95 2.24 -1.41
N LEU A 44 0.16 2.76 -1.96
CA LEU A 44 0.76 2.34 -3.23
C LEU A 44 2.12 1.66 -3.05
N THR A 45 2.96 2.18 -2.16
CA THR A 45 4.32 1.65 -1.92
C THR A 45 4.37 0.67 -0.75
N GLY A 46 3.36 0.69 0.14
CA GLY A 46 3.41 -0.02 1.42
C GLY A 46 4.32 0.66 2.45
N GLU A 47 4.91 1.81 2.12
CA GLU A 47 5.79 2.55 3.02
C GLU A 47 5.02 3.68 3.72
N SER A 48 4.99 3.65 5.05
CA SER A 48 4.25 4.63 5.87
C SER A 48 4.94 5.98 6.01
N ALA A 49 6.20 6.09 5.61
CA ALA A 49 6.97 7.32 5.71
C ALA A 49 6.43 8.39 4.73
N PRO A 50 6.21 9.64 5.19
CA PRO A 50 5.77 10.73 4.33
C PRO A 50 6.89 11.13 3.37
N VAL A 51 6.54 11.35 2.11
CA VAL A 51 7.49 11.70 1.04
C VAL A 51 7.28 13.15 0.63
N ARG A 52 8.37 13.92 0.60
CA ARG A 52 8.37 15.30 0.08
C ARG A 52 8.44 15.29 -1.44
N LYS A 53 7.57 16.09 -2.07
CA LYS A 53 7.47 16.27 -3.52
C LYS A 53 7.82 17.71 -3.88
N ALA A 54 8.68 17.84 -4.89
CA ALA A 54 9.19 19.11 -5.39
C ALA A 54 8.53 19.46 -6.73
N PRO A 55 8.37 20.75 -7.07
CA PRO A 55 7.76 21.15 -8.33
C PRO A 55 8.66 20.71 -9.51
N LEU A 56 8.04 20.47 -10.66
CA LEU A 56 8.75 20.14 -11.88
C LEU A 56 9.68 21.31 -12.27
N PRO A 57 10.96 21.05 -12.58
CA PRO A 57 11.86 22.12 -13.01
C PRO A 57 11.38 22.75 -14.31
N ARG A 58 11.66 24.06 -14.48
CA ARG A 58 11.11 24.86 -15.59
C ARG A 58 11.95 24.82 -16.84
N THR A 59 13.23 24.49 -16.70
CA THR A 59 14.18 24.51 -17.80
C THR A 59 14.59 23.09 -18.19
N ALA A 60 14.81 22.88 -19.48
CA ALA A 60 15.33 21.61 -20.00
C ALA A 60 16.71 21.27 -19.42
N ALA A 61 17.51 22.28 -19.04
CA ALA A 61 18.80 22.10 -18.40
C ALA A 61 18.68 21.49 -17.00
N GLU A 62 17.74 21.98 -16.18
CA GLU A 62 17.44 21.42 -14.86
C GLU A 62 16.83 20.01 -14.94
N LEU A 63 16.15 19.69 -16.05
CA LEU A 63 15.63 18.36 -16.34
C LEU A 63 16.68 17.37 -16.90
N GLY A 64 17.96 17.77 -16.98
CA GLY A 64 19.04 16.92 -17.49
C GLY A 64 19.07 16.79 -19.02
N GLY A 65 18.56 17.79 -19.74
CA GLY A 65 18.62 17.89 -21.21
C GLY A 65 17.54 17.10 -21.96
N GLY A 66 16.57 16.51 -21.27
CA GLY A 66 15.51 15.69 -21.85
C GLY A 66 14.08 16.16 -21.53
N ALA A 67 13.10 15.57 -22.22
CA ALA A 67 11.68 15.76 -21.90
C ALA A 67 11.28 14.96 -20.66
N PHE A 68 10.35 15.51 -19.86
CA PHE A 68 9.79 14.82 -18.69
C PHE A 68 9.13 13.51 -19.13
N ARG A 69 9.59 12.39 -18.57
CA ARG A 69 9.03 11.06 -18.81
C ARG A 69 8.50 10.47 -17.51
N PRO A 70 7.17 10.36 -17.34
CA PRO A 70 6.60 9.73 -16.16
C PRO A 70 6.99 8.25 -16.13
N GLY A 71 7.74 7.83 -15.10
CA GLY A 71 8.21 6.45 -14.90
C GLY A 71 9.72 6.29 -14.67
N THR A 72 10.51 7.36 -14.80
CA THR A 72 11.92 7.34 -14.37
C THR A 72 12.03 7.67 -12.87
N ALA A 73 13.09 7.19 -12.21
CA ALA A 73 13.32 7.45 -10.77
C ALA A 73 13.38 8.96 -10.44
N GLY A 74 13.94 9.77 -11.35
CA GLY A 74 13.96 11.23 -11.20
C GLY A 74 12.57 11.87 -11.28
N ALA A 75 11.64 11.30 -12.04
CA ALA A 75 10.30 11.85 -12.22
C ALA A 75 9.40 11.65 -10.98
N MET A 76 9.66 10.63 -10.15
CA MET A 76 8.85 10.35 -8.95
C MET A 76 8.87 11.48 -7.91
N LYS A 77 9.95 12.28 -7.87
CA LYS A 77 10.07 13.44 -6.97
C LYS A 77 9.06 14.55 -7.27
N HIS A 78 8.55 14.57 -8.50
CA HIS A 78 7.62 15.59 -9.00
C HIS A 78 6.20 15.06 -9.19
N LEU A 79 6.01 13.75 -9.02
CA LEU A 79 4.76 13.05 -9.28
C LEU A 79 4.06 12.72 -7.96
N LEU A 80 2.78 13.07 -7.88
CA LEU A 80 1.87 12.66 -6.83
C LEU A 80 0.90 11.64 -7.42
N LEU A 81 0.84 10.45 -6.84
CA LEU A 81 0.06 9.34 -7.39
C LEU A 81 -1.37 9.29 -6.83
N SER A 82 -2.30 8.75 -7.62
CA SER A 82 -3.68 8.53 -7.21
C SER A 82 -3.77 7.59 -6.00
N GLY A 83 -4.47 8.01 -4.94
CA GLY A 83 -4.57 7.29 -3.67
C GLY A 83 -3.62 7.78 -2.58
N SER A 84 -2.60 8.57 -2.94
CA SER A 84 -1.76 9.25 -1.95
C SER A 84 -2.54 10.36 -1.23
N ARG A 85 -2.27 10.54 0.06
CA ARG A 85 -2.91 11.59 0.88
C ARG A 85 -1.97 12.77 1.03
N VAL A 86 -2.42 13.98 0.66
CA VAL A 86 -1.68 15.22 0.90
C VAL A 86 -1.74 15.55 2.38
N LEU A 87 -0.60 15.57 3.06
CA LEU A 87 -0.49 15.92 4.47
C LEU A 87 -0.31 17.42 4.63
N GLN A 88 0.59 18.00 3.82
CA GLN A 88 0.89 19.42 3.79
C GLN A 88 1.12 19.85 2.34
N ALA A 89 0.72 21.07 2.02
CA ALA A 89 0.93 21.68 0.72
C ALA A 89 1.22 23.16 0.92
N GLU A 90 2.36 23.61 0.43
CA GLU A 90 2.77 25.01 0.46
C GLU A 90 2.81 25.53 -0.96
N GLY A 91 2.07 26.61 -1.22
CA GLY A 91 2.12 27.24 -2.52
C GLY A 91 3.27 28.22 -2.65
N ASP A 92 3.67 28.44 -3.89
CA ASP A 92 4.67 29.43 -4.26
C ASP A 92 4.01 30.42 -5.22
N ALA A 93 3.76 31.64 -4.75
CA ALA A 93 3.09 32.69 -5.52
C ALA A 93 3.95 33.15 -6.71
N ALA A 94 5.28 33.15 -6.60
CA ALA A 94 6.17 33.55 -7.68
C ALA A 94 6.16 32.49 -8.80
N ALA A 95 6.15 31.22 -8.42
CA ALA A 95 6.02 30.12 -9.37
C ALA A 95 4.60 30.04 -9.97
N ALA A 96 3.56 30.25 -9.18
CA ALA A 96 2.18 30.10 -9.65
C ALA A 96 1.72 31.21 -10.60
N GLY A 97 2.28 32.42 -10.51
CA GLY A 97 1.86 33.59 -11.29
C GLY A 97 1.75 33.34 -12.81
N PRO A 98 2.84 32.89 -13.48
CA PRO A 98 2.79 32.60 -14.92
C PRO A 98 1.78 31.52 -15.31
N LEU A 99 1.58 30.51 -14.46
CA LEU A 99 0.64 29.40 -14.71
C LEU A 99 -0.83 29.87 -14.64
N LEU A 100 -1.09 30.88 -13.82
CA LEU A 100 -2.38 31.52 -13.64
C LEU A 100 -2.59 32.72 -14.60
N GLY A 101 -1.68 32.93 -15.56
CA GLY A 101 -1.79 34.02 -16.53
C GLY A 101 -1.53 35.42 -15.96
N HIS A 102 -0.91 35.53 -14.79
CA HIS A 102 -0.51 36.80 -14.21
C HIS A 102 0.80 37.31 -14.84
N PRO A 103 0.98 38.63 -15.01
CA PRO A 103 2.21 39.19 -15.55
C PRO A 103 3.42 38.91 -14.63
N PRO A 104 4.62 38.72 -15.19
CA PRO A 104 5.82 38.44 -14.42
C PRO A 104 6.12 39.60 -13.45
N GLY A 105 6.24 39.29 -12.15
CA GLY A 105 6.55 40.26 -11.09
C GLY A 105 5.36 40.79 -10.29
N ALA A 106 4.11 40.48 -10.67
CA ALA A 106 2.95 40.75 -9.83
C ALA A 106 2.76 39.64 -8.77
N PRO A 107 2.42 39.96 -7.50
CA PRO A 107 2.08 38.93 -6.52
C PRO A 107 0.87 38.16 -7.03
N ALA A 108 1.07 36.88 -7.33
CA ALA A 108 -0.03 36.03 -7.72
C ALA A 108 -0.98 35.93 -6.53
N ALA A 109 -2.22 36.39 -6.72
CA ALA A 109 -3.28 36.27 -5.75
C ALA A 109 -4.50 35.64 -6.43
N LEU A 110 -5.17 34.76 -5.70
CA LEU A 110 -6.48 34.24 -6.09
C LEU A 110 -7.55 35.30 -5.79
N ALA A 111 -8.70 35.17 -6.46
CA ALA A 111 -9.86 36.00 -6.13
C ALA A 111 -10.20 35.85 -4.63
N GLY A 112 -10.25 36.97 -3.89
CA GLY A 112 -10.55 36.98 -2.45
C GLY A 112 -9.35 37.15 -1.51
N GLY A 113 -8.13 37.36 -2.03
CA GLY A 113 -6.95 37.61 -1.18
C GLY A 113 -6.40 36.35 -0.49
N GLU A 114 -6.87 35.17 -0.92
CA GLU A 114 -6.39 33.89 -0.42
C GLU A 114 -4.97 33.61 -0.92
N ALA A 115 -4.14 33.01 -0.05
CA ALA A 115 -2.80 32.57 -0.42
C ALA A 115 -2.88 31.57 -1.57
N VAL A 116 -1.93 31.64 -2.51
CA VAL A 116 -1.89 30.71 -3.64
C VAL A 116 -1.55 29.32 -3.11
N PRO A 117 -2.36 28.28 -3.38
CA PRO A 117 -2.06 26.91 -2.98
C PRO A 117 -0.98 26.31 -3.89
N ALA A 118 -0.43 25.17 -3.49
CA ALA A 118 0.41 24.38 -4.39
C ALA A 118 -0.42 23.93 -5.60
N LEU A 119 0.13 24.09 -6.80
CA LEU A 119 -0.55 23.80 -8.06
C LEU A 119 0.05 22.55 -8.69
N GLY A 120 -0.82 21.63 -9.07
CA GLY A 120 -0.48 20.47 -9.87
C GLY A 120 -1.26 20.42 -11.17
N MET A 121 -0.75 19.68 -12.14
CA MET A 121 -1.46 19.36 -13.37
C MET A 121 -1.81 17.89 -13.41
N VAL A 122 -3.05 17.56 -13.78
CA VAL A 122 -3.50 16.18 -13.95
C VAL A 122 -2.74 15.56 -15.12
N LEU A 123 -2.02 14.46 -14.87
CA LEU A 123 -1.37 13.68 -15.91
C LEU A 123 -2.26 12.51 -16.38
N ARG A 124 -2.86 11.79 -15.44
CA ARG A 124 -3.70 10.61 -15.74
C ARG A 124 -4.88 10.58 -14.80
N ALA A 125 -6.07 10.27 -15.32
CA ALA A 125 -7.30 10.16 -14.54
C ALA A 125 -7.97 8.78 -14.76
N GLY A 126 -8.78 8.37 -13.77
CA GLY A 126 -9.53 7.11 -13.83
C GLY A 126 -8.64 5.88 -13.92
N VAL A 127 -9.00 4.94 -14.81
CA VAL A 127 -8.32 3.65 -15.00
C VAL A 127 -6.88 3.81 -15.49
N TYR A 128 -6.55 4.94 -16.13
CA TYR A 128 -5.20 5.19 -16.64
C TYR A 128 -4.20 5.57 -15.56
N THR A 129 -4.66 5.92 -14.35
CA THR A 129 -3.79 6.18 -13.20
C THR A 129 -2.98 4.93 -12.82
N THR A 130 -1.89 5.13 -12.11
CA THR A 130 -1.06 4.03 -11.59
C THR A 130 -1.88 3.09 -10.70
N ARG A 131 -2.67 3.66 -9.79
CA ARG A 131 -3.64 2.90 -8.97
C ARG A 131 -4.73 2.22 -9.80
N GLY A 132 -5.30 2.93 -10.77
CA GLY A 132 -6.37 2.43 -11.64
C GLY A 132 -5.95 1.21 -12.44
N ARG A 133 -4.72 1.20 -12.97
CA ARG A 133 -4.15 0.05 -13.69
C ARG A 133 -3.93 -1.14 -12.76
N LEU A 134 -3.47 -0.92 -11.53
CA LEU A 134 -3.33 -1.98 -10.53
C LEU A 134 -4.70 -2.61 -10.19
N VAL A 135 -5.70 -1.77 -9.92
CA VAL A 135 -7.07 -2.25 -9.65
C VAL A 135 -7.66 -2.98 -10.86
N GLN A 136 -7.42 -2.49 -12.08
CA GLN A 136 -7.87 -3.15 -13.29
C GLN A 136 -7.22 -4.54 -13.47
N ALA A 137 -5.91 -4.65 -13.20
CA ALA A 137 -5.20 -5.92 -13.24
C ALA A 137 -5.70 -6.91 -12.16
N LEU A 138 -6.17 -6.41 -11.01
CA LEU A 138 -6.78 -7.22 -9.96
C LEU A 138 -8.22 -7.66 -10.28
N GLN A 139 -9.01 -6.80 -10.93
CA GLN A 139 -10.40 -7.12 -11.31
C GLN A 139 -10.48 -8.06 -12.51
N TYR A 140 -9.54 -7.92 -13.45
CA TYR A 140 -9.42 -8.78 -14.62
C TYR A 140 -8.08 -9.51 -14.57
N PRO A 141 -7.89 -10.38 -13.56
CA PRO A 141 -6.67 -11.18 -13.49
C PRO A 141 -6.61 -12.01 -14.77
N GLN A 142 -5.46 -12.00 -15.43
CA GLN A 142 -5.29 -12.85 -16.62
C GLN A 142 -5.54 -14.30 -16.19
N ASP A 143 -6.59 -14.88 -16.77
CA ASP A 143 -7.18 -16.15 -16.39
C ASP A 143 -6.14 -17.18 -15.92
N THR A 144 -6.07 -17.42 -14.61
CA THR A 144 -5.42 -18.59 -14.00
C THR A 144 -6.28 -19.85 -14.23
N LYS A 145 -6.85 -19.97 -15.43
CA LYS A 145 -7.60 -21.15 -15.89
C LYS A 145 -6.79 -22.43 -15.73
N GLY A 146 -5.46 -22.38 -15.65
CA GLY A 146 -4.60 -23.56 -15.58
C GLY A 146 -4.90 -24.53 -14.43
N PHE A 147 -5.03 -24.06 -13.18
CA PHE A 147 -5.07 -24.95 -12.01
C PHE A 147 -6.44 -25.56 -11.73
N ALA A 148 -7.49 -24.74 -11.67
CA ALA A 148 -8.86 -25.24 -11.48
C ALA A 148 -9.32 -26.12 -12.66
N HIS A 149 -8.88 -25.79 -13.88
CA HIS A 149 -9.11 -26.65 -15.05
C HIS A 149 -8.33 -27.96 -14.95
N ARG A 150 -7.10 -27.98 -14.41
CA ARG A 150 -6.34 -29.22 -14.23
C ARG A 150 -7.06 -30.19 -13.29
N GLN A 151 -7.50 -29.73 -12.11
CA GLN A 151 -8.25 -30.59 -11.18
C GLN A 151 -9.55 -31.09 -11.79
N ARG A 152 -10.31 -30.22 -12.47
CA ARG A 152 -11.52 -30.63 -13.17
C ARG A 152 -11.21 -31.67 -14.26
N LYS A 153 -10.12 -31.50 -15.01
CA LYS A 153 -9.69 -32.42 -16.06
C LYS A 153 -9.27 -33.77 -15.50
N GLU A 154 -8.57 -33.81 -14.37
CA GLU A 154 -8.20 -35.05 -13.67
C GLU A 154 -9.44 -35.81 -13.19
N ALA A 155 -10.42 -35.10 -12.61
CA ALA A 155 -11.70 -35.69 -12.22
C ALA A 155 -12.48 -36.21 -13.44
N GLU A 156 -12.54 -35.46 -14.54
CA GLU A 156 -13.18 -35.89 -15.79
C GLU A 156 -12.48 -37.12 -16.38
N GLN A 157 -11.15 -37.19 -16.34
CA GLN A 157 -10.37 -38.35 -16.79
C GLN A 157 -10.64 -39.58 -15.92
N PHE A 158 -10.74 -39.41 -14.60
CA PHE A 158 -11.08 -40.50 -13.67
C PHE A 158 -12.49 -41.04 -13.93
N VAL A 159 -13.48 -40.16 -14.09
CA VAL A 159 -14.86 -40.57 -14.42
C VAL A 159 -14.92 -41.24 -15.80
N ALA A 160 -14.20 -40.71 -16.80
CA ALA A 160 -14.11 -41.33 -18.12
C ALA A 160 -13.47 -42.72 -18.07
N PHE A 161 -12.44 -42.91 -17.24
CA PHE A 161 -11.82 -44.21 -17.01
C PHE A 161 -12.80 -45.21 -16.38
N LEU A 162 -13.53 -44.82 -15.33
CA LEU A 162 -14.56 -45.67 -14.70
C LEU A 162 -15.67 -46.05 -15.69
N LEU A 163 -16.11 -45.10 -16.51
CA LEU A 163 -17.12 -45.35 -17.54
C LEU A 163 -16.61 -46.34 -18.59
N GLY A 164 -15.36 -46.18 -19.05
CA GLY A 164 -14.71 -47.12 -19.98
C GLY A 164 -14.62 -48.53 -19.41
N LEU A 165 -14.19 -48.66 -18.16
CA LEU A 165 -14.13 -49.95 -17.45
C LEU A 165 -15.53 -50.58 -17.32
N THR A 166 -16.53 -49.77 -17.00
CA THR A 166 -17.93 -50.21 -16.87
C THR A 166 -18.46 -50.80 -18.17
N VAL A 167 -18.19 -50.15 -19.31
CA VAL A 167 -18.58 -50.69 -20.63
C VAL A 167 -17.90 -52.02 -20.91
N VAL A 168 -16.59 -52.14 -20.66
CA VAL A 168 -15.84 -53.38 -20.92
C VAL A 168 -16.37 -54.54 -20.06
N ILE A 169 -16.55 -54.32 -18.76
CA ILE A 169 -17.05 -55.36 -17.84
C ILE A 169 -18.49 -55.75 -18.20
N THR A 170 -19.34 -54.78 -18.53
CA THR A 170 -20.74 -55.04 -18.88
C THR A 170 -20.85 -55.84 -20.18
N VAL A 171 -20.07 -55.50 -21.22
CA VAL A 171 -20.04 -56.25 -22.48
C VAL A 171 -19.54 -57.67 -22.26
N TRP A 172 -18.46 -57.84 -21.48
CA TRP A 172 -17.93 -59.15 -21.14
C TRP A 172 -18.95 -59.98 -20.36
N PHE A 173 -19.63 -59.39 -19.38
CA PHE A 173 -20.68 -60.05 -18.60
C PHE A 173 -21.86 -60.48 -19.48
N VAL A 174 -22.34 -59.63 -20.39
CA VAL A 174 -23.44 -59.97 -21.32
C VAL A 174 -23.06 -61.16 -22.18
N PHE A 175 -21.84 -61.17 -22.74
CA PHE A 175 -21.33 -62.30 -23.50
C PHE A 175 -21.29 -63.58 -22.62
N TYR A 176 -20.68 -63.50 -21.44
CA TYR A 176 -20.58 -64.64 -20.53
C TYR A 176 -21.95 -65.18 -20.10
N ALA A 177 -22.90 -64.30 -19.80
CA ALA A 177 -24.25 -64.65 -19.33
C ALA A 177 -25.08 -65.34 -20.41
N ILE A 178 -24.95 -64.94 -21.68
CA ILE A 178 -25.65 -65.55 -22.82
C ILE A 178 -25.05 -66.91 -23.16
N TYR A 179 -23.72 -66.98 -23.34
CA TYR A 179 -23.06 -68.15 -23.91
C TYR A 179 -22.76 -69.25 -22.89
N PHE A 180 -22.39 -68.89 -21.65
CA PHE A 180 -21.97 -69.86 -20.63
C PHE A 180 -23.06 -70.13 -19.58
N LEU A 181 -23.70 -69.08 -19.05
CA LEU A 181 -24.71 -69.23 -17.99
C LEU A 181 -26.12 -69.52 -18.53
N LYS A 182 -26.38 -69.26 -19.82
CA LYS A 182 -27.69 -69.43 -20.49
C LYS A 182 -28.84 -68.75 -19.74
N PHE A 183 -28.60 -67.54 -19.24
CA PHE A 183 -29.63 -66.77 -18.57
C PHE A 183 -30.67 -66.24 -19.57
N SER A 184 -31.91 -66.05 -19.08
CA SER A 184 -32.97 -65.37 -19.82
C SER A 184 -32.57 -63.92 -20.10
N THR A 185 -32.93 -63.40 -21.28
CA THR A 185 -32.65 -62.02 -21.70
C THR A 185 -33.08 -60.99 -20.66
N TYR A 186 -34.20 -61.24 -19.98
CA TYR A 186 -34.69 -60.39 -18.89
C TYR A 186 -33.66 -60.26 -17.74
N ASN A 187 -33.12 -61.39 -17.27
CA ASN A 187 -32.14 -61.40 -16.17
C ASN A 187 -30.82 -60.74 -16.60
N VAL A 188 -30.39 -60.97 -17.84
CA VAL A 188 -29.16 -60.34 -18.38
C VAL A 188 -29.28 -58.82 -18.36
N VAL A 189 -30.42 -58.26 -18.76
CA VAL A 189 -30.65 -56.81 -18.75
C VAL A 189 -30.65 -56.26 -17.33
N ILE A 190 -31.40 -56.87 -16.41
CA ILE A 190 -31.45 -56.39 -15.01
C ILE A 190 -30.06 -56.42 -14.36
N TYR A 191 -29.32 -57.52 -14.50
CA TYR A 191 -27.98 -57.63 -13.91
C TYR A 191 -26.96 -56.68 -14.56
N SER A 192 -27.09 -56.39 -15.86
CA SER A 192 -26.21 -55.41 -16.53
C SER A 192 -26.43 -53.97 -16.04
N LEU A 193 -27.69 -53.60 -15.77
CA LEU A 193 -28.04 -52.29 -15.20
C LEU A 193 -27.55 -52.18 -13.76
N ASP A 194 -27.73 -53.23 -12.95
CA ASP A 194 -27.24 -53.29 -11.57
C ASP A 194 -25.70 -53.13 -11.50
N LEU A 195 -24.99 -53.87 -12.35
CA LEU A 195 -23.52 -53.79 -12.47
C LEU A 195 -23.05 -52.39 -12.86
N THR A 196 -23.79 -51.70 -13.74
CA THR A 196 -23.50 -50.31 -14.13
C THR A 196 -23.69 -49.35 -12.97
N THR A 197 -24.79 -49.48 -12.21
CA THR A 197 -25.06 -48.61 -11.06
C THR A 197 -24.09 -48.81 -9.89
N ILE A 198 -23.53 -50.01 -9.74
CA ILE A 198 -22.50 -50.30 -8.74
C ILE A 198 -21.14 -49.70 -9.16
N LEU A 199 -20.77 -49.79 -10.45
CA LEU A 199 -19.47 -49.33 -10.95
C LEU A 199 -19.34 -47.82 -11.08
N VAL A 200 -20.45 -47.09 -11.30
CA VAL A 200 -20.46 -45.62 -11.34
C VAL A 200 -21.37 -45.09 -10.23
N PRO A 201 -20.88 -44.99 -8.98
CA PRO A 201 -21.69 -44.53 -7.87
C PRO A 201 -22.05 -43.05 -8.03
N ALA A 202 -23.34 -42.74 -8.18
CA ALA A 202 -23.85 -41.37 -8.24
C ALA A 202 -23.57 -40.56 -6.95
N ALA A 203 -23.22 -41.23 -5.85
CA ALA A 203 -22.95 -40.61 -4.55
C ALA A 203 -21.56 -39.94 -4.46
N LEU A 204 -20.62 -40.26 -5.35
CA LEU A 204 -19.23 -39.80 -5.23
C LEU A 204 -19.08 -38.25 -5.28
N PRO A 205 -19.73 -37.51 -6.20
CA PRO A 205 -19.67 -36.05 -6.22
C PRO A 205 -20.29 -35.41 -4.96
N LEU A 206 -21.33 -36.05 -4.40
CA LEU A 206 -22.00 -35.57 -3.19
C LEU A 206 -21.07 -35.65 -1.99
N VAL A 207 -20.39 -36.79 -1.79
CA VAL A 207 -19.45 -36.98 -0.67
C VAL A 207 -18.30 -35.99 -0.73
N LEU A 208 -17.73 -35.75 -1.91
CA LEU A 208 -16.66 -34.75 -2.09
C LEU A 208 -17.14 -33.35 -1.73
N SER A 209 -18.34 -32.97 -2.18
CA SER A 209 -18.91 -31.64 -1.91
C SER A 209 -19.15 -31.43 -0.41
N VAL A 210 -19.69 -32.44 0.28
CA VAL A 210 -19.90 -32.39 1.73
C VAL A 210 -18.58 -32.31 2.48
N GLY A 211 -17.57 -33.07 2.08
CA GLY A 211 -16.24 -33.04 2.70
C GLY A 211 -15.59 -31.65 2.61
N VAL A 212 -15.65 -31.00 1.46
CA VAL A 212 -15.13 -29.63 1.28
C VAL A 212 -15.91 -28.63 2.14
N GLN A 213 -17.24 -28.80 2.27
CA GLN A 213 -18.06 -27.93 3.11
C GLN A 213 -17.71 -28.07 4.59
N MET A 214 -17.45 -29.29 5.08
CA MET A 214 -16.99 -29.51 6.45
C MET A 214 -15.64 -28.84 6.70
N ALA A 215 -14.70 -28.95 5.74
CA ALA A 215 -13.41 -28.27 5.84
C ALA A 215 -13.54 -26.74 5.86
N PHE A 216 -14.46 -26.19 5.07
CA PHE A 216 -14.77 -24.76 5.08
C PHE A 216 -15.24 -24.28 6.46
N GLU A 217 -16.16 -25.00 7.11
CA GLU A 217 -16.67 -24.62 8.43
C GLU A 217 -15.57 -24.71 9.51
N SER A 218 -14.72 -25.74 9.47
CA SER A 218 -13.58 -25.87 10.38
C SER A 218 -12.53 -24.75 10.23
N LEU A 219 -12.36 -24.19 9.02
CA LEU A 219 -11.47 -23.04 8.79
C LEU A 219 -12.07 -21.74 9.35
N LYS A 220 -13.40 -21.58 9.23
CA LYS A 220 -14.13 -20.43 9.75
C LYS A 220 -14.07 -20.35 11.28
N GLU A 221 -14.11 -21.48 11.98
CA GLU A 221 -13.87 -21.52 13.44
C GLU A 221 -12.49 -20.98 13.83
N LYS A 222 -11.51 -21.09 12.94
CA LYS A 222 -10.15 -20.53 13.10
C LYS A 222 -10.00 -19.10 12.58
N ARG A 223 -11.10 -18.41 12.27
CA ARG A 223 -11.13 -17.05 11.66
C ARG A 223 -10.47 -16.97 10.28
N ILE A 224 -10.37 -18.10 9.57
CA ILE A 224 -9.87 -18.14 8.19
C ILE A 224 -11.08 -18.16 7.27
N HIS A 225 -11.29 -17.06 6.53
CA HIS A 225 -12.41 -16.92 5.62
C HIS A 225 -11.96 -17.16 4.18
N ALA A 226 -12.36 -18.29 3.60
CA ALA A 226 -12.08 -18.59 2.20
C ALA A 226 -13.15 -17.91 1.31
N ALA A 227 -12.73 -17.26 0.22
CA ALA A 227 -13.65 -16.65 -0.74
C ALA A 227 -14.42 -17.71 -1.57
N THR A 228 -13.75 -18.83 -1.87
CA THR A 228 -14.29 -19.93 -2.69
C THR A 228 -13.83 -21.26 -2.13
N THR A 229 -14.69 -22.28 -2.16
CA THR A 229 -14.40 -23.64 -1.67
C THR A 229 -13.33 -24.37 -2.48
N THR A 230 -13.20 -24.09 -3.78
CA THR A 230 -12.17 -24.66 -4.66
C THR A 230 -10.75 -24.28 -4.24
N HIS A 231 -10.57 -23.09 -3.64
CA HIS A 231 -9.26 -22.63 -3.20
C HIS A 231 -8.76 -23.39 -1.97
N ILE A 232 -9.66 -23.95 -1.16
CA ILE A 232 -9.29 -24.77 0.01
C ILE A 232 -8.56 -26.04 -0.44
N VAL A 233 -9.12 -26.73 -1.43
CA VAL A 233 -8.50 -27.94 -2.00
C VAL A 233 -7.18 -27.59 -2.69
N THR A 234 -7.16 -26.47 -3.43
CA THR A 234 -5.96 -26.00 -4.13
C THR A 234 -4.82 -25.65 -3.17
N ALA A 235 -5.12 -25.07 -2.01
CA ALA A 235 -4.12 -24.73 -1.01
C ALA A 235 -3.37 -25.96 -0.46
N GLY A 236 -4.00 -27.14 -0.46
CA GLY A 236 -3.34 -28.39 -0.07
C GLY A 236 -2.27 -28.88 -1.06
N HIS A 237 -2.26 -28.35 -2.28
CA HIS A 237 -1.27 -28.67 -3.33
C HIS A 237 -0.22 -27.57 -3.53
N ALA A 238 -0.09 -26.65 -2.58
CA ALA A 238 0.89 -25.58 -2.69
C ALA A 238 2.32 -26.11 -2.44
N ASP A 239 3.17 -26.05 -3.47
CA ASP A 239 4.60 -26.44 -3.37
C ASP A 239 5.51 -25.26 -2.98
N CYS A 240 5.03 -24.02 -3.16
CA CYS A 240 5.78 -22.81 -2.88
C CYS A 240 4.87 -21.80 -2.18
N MET A 241 5.38 -21.20 -1.10
CA MET A 241 4.73 -20.12 -0.37
C MET A 241 5.54 -18.84 -0.54
N ALA A 242 4.97 -17.87 -1.25
CA ALA A 242 5.53 -16.52 -1.31
C ALA A 242 4.94 -15.68 -0.19
N TYR A 243 5.82 -15.10 0.64
CA TYR A 243 5.43 -14.20 1.71
C TYR A 243 5.83 -12.78 1.33
N ASP A 244 4.91 -11.84 1.49
CA ASP A 244 5.28 -10.44 1.59
C ASP A 244 5.97 -10.19 2.94
N LYS A 245 6.92 -9.25 2.99
CA LYS A 245 7.65 -8.95 4.22
C LYS A 245 6.83 -8.00 5.09
N THR A 246 6.61 -6.78 4.59
CA THR A 246 6.02 -5.68 5.35
C THR A 246 4.51 -5.87 5.48
N GLY A 247 3.97 -5.77 6.69
CA GLY A 247 2.54 -5.96 6.95
C GLY A 247 2.08 -7.43 6.94
N THR A 248 2.97 -8.39 6.63
CA THR A 248 2.68 -9.83 6.66
C THR A 248 3.60 -10.58 7.63
N LEU A 249 4.92 -10.59 7.38
CA LEU A 249 5.89 -11.20 8.29
C LEU A 249 6.29 -10.23 9.41
N THR A 250 6.36 -8.94 9.08
CA THR A 250 6.66 -7.88 10.04
C THR A 250 5.44 -6.99 10.25
N GLN A 251 5.36 -6.36 11.41
CA GLN A 251 4.40 -5.28 11.64
C GLN A 251 4.74 -4.08 10.73
N GLU A 252 3.75 -3.24 10.44
CA GLU A 252 3.97 -2.00 9.71
C GLU A 252 4.60 -0.94 10.64
N GLY A 253 5.63 -0.27 10.15
CA GLY A 253 6.37 0.76 10.89
C GLY A 253 7.69 0.26 11.48
N ASP A 254 8.55 1.21 11.82
CA ASP A 254 9.80 0.91 12.51
C ASP A 254 9.51 0.67 14.00
N THR A 255 10.42 0.00 14.69
CA THR A 255 10.35 -0.15 16.14
C THR A 255 11.72 0.10 16.71
N PHE A 256 11.81 0.97 17.70
CA PHE A 256 13.04 1.18 18.44
C PHE A 256 13.38 -0.08 19.23
N VAL A 257 14.50 -0.74 18.90
CA VAL A 257 14.87 -2.03 19.52
C VAL A 257 15.84 -1.85 20.68
N ALA A 258 16.91 -1.08 20.49
CA ALA A 258 17.89 -0.81 21.55
C ALA A 258 18.80 0.38 21.26
N LEU A 259 19.42 0.88 22.34
CA LEU A 259 20.51 1.84 22.29
C LEU A 259 21.85 1.16 22.61
N VAL A 260 22.88 1.41 21.79
CA VAL A 260 24.22 0.86 21.95
C VAL A 260 25.24 1.99 22.16
N PRO A 261 25.85 2.12 23.35
CA PRO A 261 26.93 3.07 23.59
C PRO A 261 28.18 2.75 22.75
N ALA A 262 28.98 3.77 22.43
CA ALA A 262 30.17 3.64 21.60
C ALA A 262 31.28 2.77 22.23
N ASP A 263 31.27 2.60 23.56
CA ASP A 263 32.29 1.86 24.32
C ASP A 263 32.16 0.33 24.20
N GLY A 264 31.26 -0.17 23.35
CA GLY A 264 31.09 -1.59 23.04
C GLY A 264 29.76 -2.17 23.51
N PHE A 265 29.31 -3.22 22.82
CA PHE A 265 28.06 -3.91 23.10
C PHE A 265 28.33 -5.27 23.75
N GLU A 266 28.19 -5.34 25.08
CA GLU A 266 28.16 -6.60 25.83
C GLU A 266 26.90 -6.63 26.71
N GLY A 267 25.75 -6.94 26.12
CA GLY A 267 24.50 -7.06 26.88
C GLY A 267 23.31 -7.51 26.03
N PRO A 268 22.20 -7.94 26.66
CA PRO A 268 20.93 -8.11 25.95
C PRO A 268 20.50 -6.75 25.38
N LEU A 269 19.90 -6.73 24.18
CA LEU A 269 19.33 -5.51 23.61
C LEU A 269 18.45 -4.83 24.66
N LEU A 270 18.87 -3.66 25.15
CA LEU A 270 18.09 -2.86 26.08
C LEU A 270 16.83 -2.39 25.35
N THR A 271 15.70 -3.04 25.60
CA THR A 271 14.39 -2.71 25.02
C THR A 271 13.81 -1.37 25.51
N ALA A 272 14.47 -0.71 26.46
CA ALA A 272 14.10 0.61 26.96
C ALA A 272 15.23 1.59 26.69
N ALA A 273 14.92 2.74 26.10
CA ALA A 273 15.88 3.83 25.97
C ALA A 273 16.43 4.21 27.37
N PRO A 274 17.75 4.38 27.53
CA PRO A 274 18.32 4.80 28.81
C PRO A 274 17.75 6.15 29.21
N ARG A 275 17.34 6.27 30.48
CA ARG A 275 16.83 7.51 31.08
C ARG A 275 17.98 8.27 31.73
N GLY A 276 18.19 9.51 31.31
CA GLY A 276 19.21 10.44 31.79
C GLY A 276 20.42 10.54 30.86
N GLY A 277 20.91 11.77 30.66
CA GLY A 277 22.20 12.07 30.02
C GLY A 277 22.10 12.77 28.66
N ALA A 278 23.27 13.07 28.08
CA ALA A 278 23.38 13.78 26.81
C ALA A 278 22.81 12.97 25.62
N LEU A 279 22.84 11.64 25.70
CA LEU A 279 22.40 10.76 24.62
C LEU A 279 20.87 10.73 24.48
N GLU A 280 20.12 10.77 25.59
CA GLU A 280 18.66 10.91 25.57
C GLU A 280 18.26 12.26 24.96
N LYS A 281 18.92 13.34 25.40
CA LYS A 281 18.70 14.69 24.85
C LYS A 281 19.04 14.76 23.35
N ALA A 282 20.07 14.06 22.90
CA ALA A 282 20.42 13.96 21.48
C ALA A 282 19.38 13.15 20.68
N LEU A 283 18.88 12.03 21.25
CA LEU A 283 17.83 11.20 20.63
C LEU A 283 16.51 11.99 20.47
N ALA A 284 16.18 12.83 21.46
CA ALA A 284 14.99 13.67 21.43
C ALA A 284 15.15 14.93 20.57
N GLY A 285 16.34 15.55 20.55
CA GLY A 285 16.55 16.88 19.94
C GLY A 285 17.04 16.87 18.49
N CYS A 286 17.70 15.80 18.05
CA CYS A 286 18.25 15.72 16.69
C CYS A 286 17.26 15.03 15.74
N HIS A 287 16.17 15.71 15.42
CA HIS A 287 15.17 15.24 14.46
C HIS A 287 14.65 16.38 13.57
N SER A 288 14.04 16.04 12.43
CA SER A 288 13.39 16.99 11.51
C SER A 288 11.86 16.88 11.54
N LEU A 289 11.31 16.29 12.63
CA LEU A 289 9.87 16.13 12.83
C LEU A 289 9.15 17.48 12.90
N ALA A 290 8.11 17.62 12.07
CA ALA A 290 7.18 18.74 12.08
C ALA A 290 5.87 18.33 12.75
N ARG A 291 5.30 19.18 13.60
CA ARG A 291 3.98 18.94 14.19
C ARG A 291 2.90 19.58 13.33
N LEU A 292 1.89 18.80 12.93
CA LEU A 292 0.76 19.32 12.17
C LEU A 292 -0.11 20.22 13.06
N GLU A 293 -0.36 21.45 12.62
CA GLU A 293 -1.19 22.43 13.35
C GLU A 293 -2.61 21.91 13.65
N ARG A 294 -3.18 21.13 12.73
CA ARG A 294 -4.50 20.50 12.89
C ARG A 294 -4.34 19.04 13.30
N GLY A 295 -4.66 18.73 14.55
CA GLY A 295 -4.69 17.37 15.09
C GLY A 295 -3.45 16.96 15.88
N GLY A 296 -2.41 17.81 15.93
CA GLY A 296 -1.26 17.63 16.81
C GLY A 296 -0.41 16.40 16.53
N ALA A 297 -0.63 15.72 15.39
CA ALA A 297 0.16 14.59 14.95
C ALA A 297 1.56 15.03 14.49
N LEU A 298 2.56 14.21 14.77
CA LEU A 298 3.93 14.41 14.32
C LEU A 298 4.11 13.84 12.91
N LEU A 299 4.81 14.58 12.07
CA LEU A 299 5.13 14.28 10.68
C LEU A 299 6.65 14.24 10.53
N GLY A 300 7.15 13.19 9.91
CA GLY A 300 8.55 13.04 9.59
C GLY A 300 8.88 11.58 9.34
N GLU A 301 10.16 11.25 9.30
CA GLU A 301 10.61 9.88 9.05
C GLU A 301 10.16 8.95 10.19
N SER A 302 9.73 7.73 9.84
CA SER A 302 9.26 6.72 10.80
C SER A 302 10.33 6.40 11.85
N LEU A 303 11.60 6.36 11.43
CA LEU A 303 12.75 6.21 12.32
C LEU A 303 12.84 7.33 13.36
N GLU A 304 12.76 8.59 12.95
CA GLU A 304 12.83 9.74 13.86
C GLU A 304 11.63 9.78 14.83
N LEU A 305 10.44 9.43 14.35
CA LEU A 305 9.23 9.32 15.18
C LEU A 305 9.41 8.29 16.28
N GLU A 306 9.96 7.12 15.94
CA GLU A 306 10.24 6.06 16.92
C GLU A 306 11.38 6.43 17.86
N MET A 307 12.40 7.16 17.40
CA MET A 307 13.46 7.70 18.27
C MET A 307 12.89 8.67 19.32
N LEU A 308 12.02 9.60 18.91
CA LEU A 308 11.37 10.52 19.84
C LEU A 308 10.39 9.81 20.78
N ARG A 309 9.64 8.82 20.28
CA ARG A 309 8.75 7.99 21.13
C ARG A 309 9.54 7.18 22.15
N ALA A 310 10.68 6.62 21.75
CA ALA A 310 11.55 5.84 22.61
C ALA A 310 12.20 6.69 23.70
N SER A 311 12.57 7.95 23.40
CA SER A 311 13.07 8.88 24.43
C SER A 311 11.99 9.26 25.45
N GLY A 312 10.70 9.20 25.07
CA GLY A 312 9.59 9.61 25.92
C GLY A 312 9.39 11.12 25.98
N TRP A 313 10.16 11.90 25.22
CA TRP A 313 10.01 13.35 25.11
C TRP A 313 8.81 13.70 24.23
N ARG A 314 8.18 14.85 24.51
CA ARG A 314 7.02 15.35 23.77
C ARG A 314 7.34 16.65 23.07
N GLN A 315 7.02 16.73 21.79
CA GLN A 315 7.19 17.93 20.99
C GLN A 315 5.93 18.80 21.01
N GLU A 316 6.07 20.08 21.35
CA GLU A 316 5.03 21.10 21.25
C GLU A 316 5.48 22.25 20.35
N SER A 317 4.51 22.83 19.64
CA SER A 317 4.73 24.05 18.86
C SER A 317 4.84 25.23 19.82
N LEU A 318 5.90 26.04 19.70
CA LEU A 318 5.95 27.33 20.38
C LEU A 318 4.79 28.19 19.85
N GLY A 319 3.81 28.46 20.72
CA GLY A 319 2.71 29.36 20.41
C GLY A 319 3.21 30.74 19.99
N ALA A 320 2.36 31.49 19.27
CA ALA A 320 2.62 32.77 18.61
C ALA A 320 3.04 33.97 19.50
N GLY A 321 3.97 33.77 20.42
CA GLY A 321 4.51 34.78 21.32
C GLY A 321 6.01 34.59 21.51
N GLY A 322 6.81 34.93 20.49
CA GLY A 322 8.22 35.27 20.72
C GLY A 322 9.30 34.66 19.83
N ALA A 323 9.06 34.33 18.56
CA ALA A 323 10.12 34.34 17.52
C ALA A 323 9.49 34.16 16.12
N PRO A 324 10.02 34.82 15.07
CA PRO A 324 9.58 34.58 13.69
C PRO A 324 10.02 33.19 13.21
N SER A 325 9.06 32.32 12.94
CA SER A 325 9.26 31.02 12.25
C SER A 325 9.67 31.27 10.79
N PRO A 326 10.82 30.74 10.31
CA PRO A 326 11.11 30.67 8.89
C PRO A 326 10.54 29.36 8.33
N SER A 327 9.29 29.38 7.86
CA SER A 327 8.55 28.31 7.17
C SER A 327 7.86 27.25 8.07
N PRO A 328 6.59 26.89 7.81
CA PRO A 328 5.90 25.80 8.50
C PRO A 328 6.37 24.39 8.07
N LEU A 329 7.38 24.30 7.21
CA LEU A 329 8.13 23.08 6.87
C LEU A 329 9.47 22.95 7.60
N GLY A 330 9.81 23.88 8.51
CA GLY A 330 10.99 23.78 9.37
C GLY A 330 11.16 25.00 10.28
N GLY A 331 11.48 24.79 11.56
CA GLY A 331 11.90 25.88 12.45
C GLY A 331 11.12 25.97 13.76
N SER A 332 11.83 25.55 14.80
CA SER A 332 11.53 25.68 16.23
C SER A 332 10.42 24.85 16.84
N ALA A 333 10.86 23.77 17.47
CA ALA A 333 10.06 22.90 18.31
C ALA A 333 10.53 22.96 19.76
N ALA A 334 9.59 23.05 20.69
CA ALA A 334 9.87 22.87 22.11
C ALA A 334 9.67 21.39 22.45
N LEU A 335 10.65 20.79 23.11
CA LEU A 335 10.66 19.39 23.53
C LEU A 335 10.63 19.33 25.06
N TYR A 336 9.64 18.63 25.59
CA TYR A 336 9.42 18.48 27.03
C TYR A 336 9.79 17.06 27.48
N PRO A 337 10.52 16.92 28.59
CA PRO A 337 10.88 15.62 29.13
C PRO A 337 9.66 14.87 29.67
N PRO A 338 9.77 13.53 29.83
CA PRO A 338 8.71 12.72 30.44
C PRO A 338 8.47 13.06 31.92
N ASP A 339 9.51 13.47 32.64
CA ASP A 339 9.45 13.88 34.06
C ASP A 339 9.29 15.41 34.18
N PRO A 340 8.51 15.93 35.14
CA PRO A 340 8.25 17.37 35.29
C PRO A 340 9.43 18.16 35.91
N SER A 341 10.67 17.83 35.54
CA SER A 341 11.90 18.41 36.09
C SER A 341 12.14 19.89 35.71
N GLY A 342 11.29 20.48 34.86
CA GLY A 342 11.33 21.90 34.49
C GLY A 342 12.38 22.26 33.42
N GLU A 343 13.23 21.31 33.00
CA GLU A 343 14.10 21.48 31.83
C GLU A 343 13.31 21.20 30.55
N PHE A 344 13.39 22.06 29.54
CA PHE A 344 12.86 21.81 28.19
C PHE A 344 13.93 22.15 27.17
N LEU A 345 13.92 21.46 26.04
CA LEU A 345 14.82 21.75 24.92
C LEU A 345 14.06 22.58 23.88
N VAL A 346 14.73 23.57 23.31
CA VAL A 346 14.20 24.31 22.16
C VAL A 346 15.14 24.07 21.01
N GLN A 347 14.62 23.47 19.95
CA GLN A 347 15.34 23.39 18.69
C GLN A 347 15.29 24.78 18.05
N LEU A 348 16.42 25.43 17.85
CA LEU A 348 16.49 26.72 17.16
C LEU A 348 16.52 26.53 15.66
N ARG A 349 17.25 25.51 15.21
CA ARG A 349 17.38 25.20 13.79
C ARG A 349 17.71 23.74 13.58
N ASP A 350 17.05 23.15 12.59
CA ASP A 350 17.36 21.82 12.09
C ASP A 350 18.08 21.90 10.75
N PHE A 351 19.00 20.96 10.54
CA PHE A 351 19.63 20.69 9.26
C PHE A 351 19.23 19.26 8.88
N PRO A 352 18.42 19.08 7.83
CA PRO A 352 17.93 17.76 7.43
C PRO A 352 19.09 16.85 7.03
N PHE A 353 18.82 15.54 7.04
CA PHE A 353 19.81 14.54 6.67
C PHE A 353 20.43 14.82 5.29
N ASP A 354 21.75 14.94 5.27
CA ASP A 354 22.53 15.08 4.05
C ASP A 354 23.13 13.72 3.65
N ALA A 355 22.83 13.28 2.44
CA ALA A 355 23.28 11.99 1.93
C ALA A 355 24.79 11.95 1.62
N GLU A 356 25.42 13.09 1.34
CA GLU A 356 26.86 13.15 1.06
C GLU A 356 27.67 12.97 2.34
N THR A 357 27.29 13.69 3.39
CA THR A 357 27.95 13.61 4.71
C THR A 357 27.40 12.49 5.59
N ARG A 358 26.23 11.95 5.26
CA ARG A 358 25.46 10.95 6.04
C ARG A 358 25.20 11.39 7.48
N THR A 359 25.01 12.69 7.69
CA THR A 359 24.75 13.26 9.00
C THR A 359 23.50 14.12 8.97
N GLN A 360 22.92 14.25 10.16
CA GLN A 360 21.86 15.19 10.48
C GLN A 360 22.31 15.97 11.70
N SER A 361 21.89 17.23 11.80
CA SER A 361 22.22 18.05 12.97
C SER A 361 21.07 18.98 13.33
N ALA A 362 21.00 19.32 14.62
CA ALA A 362 20.07 20.29 15.16
C ALA A 362 20.82 21.13 16.20
N VAL A 363 20.43 22.41 16.29
CA VAL A 363 20.96 23.38 17.27
C VAL A 363 19.86 23.75 18.24
#